data_AF-A0A1G7ZGW5-F1
#
_entry.id   AF-A0A1G7ZGW5-F1
#
_cell.length_a   1.000
_cell.length_b   1.000
_cell.length_c   1.000
_cell.angle_alpha   90.00
_cell.angle_beta   90.00
_cell.angle_gamma   90.00
#
_symmetry.space_group_name_H-M   'P 1'
#
loop_
_entity.id
_entity.type
_entity.pdbx_description
1 polymer ?
#
loop_
_entity_poly.entity_id
_entity_poly.type
_entity_poly.pdbx_seq_one_letter_code
_entity_poly.pdbx_strand_id
1 'polypeptide(L)'
;MTNSELEEAIEAIERDICSVTERLRLLKKAVLAKPDESLRPYTPETLAKRWNCSHQHVRDLVNAGNLQSFRAGRLIRISRQAVVDYEAAQ
;
A
#
# COMPACT_ATOMS: atom_id res chain seq x y z
N MET A 1 -47.19 26.20 -8.41
CA MET A 1 -46.46 25.19 -7.64
C MET A 1 -47.17 25.01 -6.32
N THR A 2 -47.84 23.88 -6.13
CA THR A 2 -48.43 23.55 -4.82
C THR A 2 -47.30 23.16 -3.86
N ASN A 3 -47.54 23.28 -2.55
CA ASN A 3 -46.56 22.83 -1.54
C ASN A 3 -46.15 21.36 -1.76
N SER A 4 -47.05 20.53 -2.30
CA SER A 4 -46.77 19.13 -2.67
C SER A 4 -45.70 18.98 -3.76
N GLU A 5 -45.70 19.85 -4.79
CA GLU A 5 -44.69 19.80 -5.86
C GLU A 5 -43.32 20.29 -5.37
N LEU A 6 -43.29 21.17 -4.37
CA LEU A 6 -42.06 21.63 -3.71
C LEU A 6 -41.46 20.53 -2.83
N GLU A 7 -42.28 19.82 -2.06
CA GLU A 7 -41.84 18.70 -1.22
C GLU A 7 -41.26 17.55 -2.07
N GLU A 8 -41.91 17.23 -3.18
CA GLU A 8 -41.45 16.17 -4.09
C GLU A 8 -40.11 16.53 -4.78
N ALA A 9 -39.91 17.80 -5.14
CA ALA A 9 -38.66 18.28 -5.69
C ALA A 9 -37.51 18.28 -4.66
N ILE A 10 -37.79 18.63 -3.40
CA ILE A 10 -36.80 18.57 -2.30
C ILE A 10 -36.36 17.13 -2.06
N GLU A 11 -37.31 16.20 -1.99
CA GLU A 11 -37.00 14.78 -1.74
C GLU A 11 -36.20 14.14 -2.90
N ALA A 12 -36.46 14.57 -4.14
CA ALA A 12 -35.65 14.19 -5.30
C ALA A 12 -34.21 14.72 -5.21
N ILE A 13 -34.03 15.99 -4.83
CA ILE A 13 -32.71 16.61 -4.63
C ILE A 13 -31.96 15.92 -3.48
N GLU A 14 -32.63 15.60 -2.38
CA GLU A 14 -32.03 14.89 -1.24
C GLU A 14 -31.57 13.48 -1.62
N ARG A 15 -32.37 12.74 -2.41
CA ARG A 15 -31.98 11.43 -2.97
C ARG A 15 -30.75 11.55 -3.87
N ASP A 16 -30.70 12.56 -4.73
CA ASP A 16 -29.59 12.77 -5.64
C ASP A 16 -28.31 13.14 -4.88
N ILE A 17 -28.39 14.06 -3.92
CA ILE A 17 -27.28 14.43 -3.03
C ILE A 17 -26.77 13.21 -2.25
N CYS A 18 -27.66 12.36 -1.75
CA CYS A 18 -27.29 11.12 -1.05
C CYS A 18 -26.52 10.16 -1.97
N SER A 19 -26.98 9.98 -3.21
CA SER A 19 -26.31 9.09 -4.19
C SER A 19 -24.93 9.61 -4.65
N VAL A 20 -24.77 10.94 -4.70
CA VAL A 20 -23.51 11.59 -5.09
C VAL A 20 -22.53 11.56 -3.93
N THR A 21 -22.98 11.81 -2.70
CA THR A 21 -22.12 11.77 -1.51
C THR A 21 -21.55 10.38 -1.26
N GLU A 22 -22.33 9.32 -1.46
CA GLU A 22 -21.83 7.94 -1.31
C GLU A 22 -20.83 7.59 -2.42
N ARG A 23 -21.08 7.99 -3.67
CA ARG A 23 -20.12 7.84 -4.78
C ARG A 23 -18.81 8.58 -4.50
N LEU A 24 -18.89 9.81 -4.00
CA LEU A 24 -17.71 10.60 -3.62
C LEU A 24 -16.95 9.95 -2.46
N ARG A 25 -17.64 9.36 -1.48
CA ARG A 25 -17.04 8.61 -0.37
C ARG A 25 -16.26 7.39 -0.88
N LEU A 26 -16.85 6.61 -1.79
CA LEU A 26 -16.20 5.43 -2.39
C LEU A 26 -15.00 5.82 -3.25
N LEU A 27 -15.14 6.84 -4.10
CA LEU A 27 -14.03 7.36 -4.90
C LEU A 27 -12.89 7.88 -4.02
N LYS A 28 -13.21 8.63 -2.95
CA LYS A 28 -12.22 9.11 -2.00
C LYS A 28 -11.49 7.96 -1.29
N LYS A 29 -12.20 6.88 -0.92
CA LYS A 29 -11.59 5.68 -0.34
C LYS A 29 -10.65 4.98 -1.32
N ALA A 30 -11.04 4.86 -2.58
CA ALA A 30 -10.23 4.22 -3.61
C ALA A 30 -8.97 5.03 -3.95
N VAL A 31 -9.10 6.36 -4.07
CA VAL A 31 -7.97 7.24 -4.38
C VAL A 31 -7.01 7.42 -3.19
N LEU A 32 -7.53 7.41 -1.96
CA LEU A 32 -6.72 7.52 -0.73
C LEU A 32 -6.25 6.17 -0.18
N ALA A 33 -6.62 5.05 -0.81
CA ALA A 33 -6.05 3.76 -0.47
C ALA A 33 -4.51 3.89 -0.62
N LYS A 34 -3.78 3.74 0.49
CA LYS A 34 -2.32 3.84 0.47
C LYS A 34 -1.79 2.88 -0.60
N PRO A 35 -0.88 3.31 -1.48
CA PRO A 35 -0.25 2.39 -2.42
C PRO A 35 0.35 1.25 -1.61
N ASP A 36 0.06 0.04 -2.07
CA ASP A 36 0.31 -1.20 -1.37
C ASP A 36 1.67 -1.18 -0.66
N GLU A 37 1.62 -1.15 0.68
CA GLU A 37 2.81 -1.16 1.53
C GLU A 37 3.66 -2.42 1.28
N SER A 38 3.06 -3.47 0.72
CA SER A 38 3.74 -4.70 0.32
C SER A 38 4.74 -4.49 -0.82
N LEU A 39 4.59 -3.45 -1.65
CA LEU A 39 5.50 -3.17 -2.77
C LEU A 39 6.77 -2.42 -2.34
N ARG A 40 6.83 -1.92 -1.10
CA ARG A 40 8.01 -1.17 -0.64
C ARG A 40 9.22 -2.11 -0.50
N PRO A 41 10.37 -1.77 -1.11
CA PRO A 41 11.60 -2.51 -0.89
C PRO A 41 12.01 -2.51 0.58
N TYR A 42 12.48 -3.64 1.06
CA TYR A 42 13.00 -3.79 2.42
C TYR A 42 14.36 -3.11 2.56
N THR A 43 14.65 -2.64 3.77
CA THR A 43 16.00 -2.30 4.21
C THR A 43 16.57 -3.51 4.96
N PRO A 44 17.91 -3.58 5.14
CA PRO A 44 18.49 -4.64 5.96
C PRO A 44 17.88 -4.72 7.37
N GLU A 45 17.55 -3.56 7.96
CA GLU A 45 16.97 -3.46 9.29
C GLU A 45 15.51 -3.94 9.34
N THR A 46 14.71 -3.64 8.31
CA THR A 46 13.31 -4.11 8.27
C THR A 46 13.21 -5.59 7.93
N LEU A 47 14.06 -6.09 7.03
CA LEU A 47 14.12 -7.51 6.71
C LEU A 47 14.62 -8.34 7.90
N ALA A 48 15.63 -7.85 8.61
CA ALA A 48 16.16 -8.49 9.82
C ALA A 48 15.09 -8.68 10.89
N LYS A 49 14.23 -7.67 11.11
CA LYS A 49 13.07 -7.80 12.02
C LYS A 49 12.09 -8.88 11.58
N ARG A 50 11.83 -9.00 10.27
CA ARG A 50 10.93 -10.02 9.71
C ARG A 50 11.49 -11.44 9.91
N TRP A 51 12.77 -11.64 9.67
CA TRP A 51 13.45 -12.93 9.84
C TRP A 51 13.90 -13.20 11.28
N ASN A 52 13.70 -12.25 12.19
CA ASN A 52 14.17 -12.31 13.57
C ASN A 52 15.68 -12.59 13.67
N CYS A 53 16.47 -11.95 12.79
CA CYS A 53 17.92 -12.10 12.72
C CYS A 53 18.63 -10.74 12.85
N SER A 54 19.96 -10.75 12.93
CA SER A 54 20.74 -9.50 12.94
C SER A 54 20.72 -8.83 11.56
N HIS A 55 20.62 -7.50 11.51
CA HIS A 55 20.79 -6.75 10.26
C HIS A 55 22.16 -6.96 9.61
N GLN A 56 23.17 -7.35 10.40
CA GLN A 56 24.48 -7.69 9.89
C GLN A 56 24.43 -8.97 9.05
N HIS A 57 23.69 -9.98 9.50
CA HIS A 57 23.48 -11.22 8.74
C HIS A 57 22.85 -10.94 7.36
N VAL A 58 21.85 -10.06 7.30
CA VAL A 58 21.25 -9.63 6.03
C VAL A 58 22.28 -8.94 5.13
N ARG A 59 23.15 -8.09 5.70
CA ARG A 59 24.23 -7.43 4.94
C ARG A 59 25.26 -8.43 4.43
N ASP A 60 25.58 -9.45 5.22
CA ASP A 60 26.52 -10.50 4.86
C ASP A 60 25.96 -11.35 3.70
N LEU A 61 24.66 -11.69 3.73
CA LEU A 61 23.98 -12.36 2.61
C LEU A 61 23.99 -11.54 1.32
N VAL A 62 23.79 -10.22 1.43
CA VAL A 62 23.88 -9.31 0.28
C VAL A 62 25.31 -9.22 -0.25
N ASN A 63 26.30 -9.11 0.64
CA ASN A 63 27.71 -9.03 0.24
C ASN A 63 28.23 -10.34 -0.35
N ALA A 64 27.72 -11.48 0.12
CA ALA A 64 28.01 -12.81 -0.44
C ALA A 64 27.33 -13.07 -1.78
N GLY A 65 26.38 -12.21 -2.20
CA GLY A 65 25.60 -12.39 -3.43
C GLY A 65 24.46 -13.41 -3.30
N ASN A 66 24.21 -13.93 -2.10
CA ASN A 66 23.14 -14.89 -1.84
C ASN A 66 21.75 -14.24 -1.81
N LEU A 67 21.68 -12.94 -1.51
CA LEU A 67 20.43 -12.18 -1.50
C LEU A 67 20.51 -11.03 -2.51
N GLN A 68 19.65 -11.07 -3.54
CA GLN A 68 19.58 -10.00 -4.52
C GLN A 68 19.15 -8.68 -3.87
N SER A 69 19.88 -7.62 -4.20
CA SER A 69 19.59 -6.27 -3.73
C SER A 69 20.06 -5.23 -4.75
N PHE A 70 19.54 -4.02 -4.61
CA PHE A 70 19.99 -2.86 -5.37
C PHE A 70 20.43 -1.73 -4.44
N ARG A 71 21.29 -0.86 -4.93
CA ARG A 71 21.80 0.30 -4.18
C ARG A 71 21.04 1.55 -4.59
N ALA A 72 20.53 2.28 -3.60
CA ALA A 72 20.02 3.64 -3.75
C ALA A 72 21.04 4.60 -3.12
N GLY A 73 22.08 4.97 -3.88
CA GLY A 73 23.26 5.65 -3.35
C GLY A 73 24.02 4.76 -2.37
N ARG A 74 24.12 5.18 -1.10
CA ARG A 74 24.76 4.39 -0.03
C ARG A 74 23.84 3.35 0.60
N LEU A 75 22.54 3.41 0.30
CA LEU A 75 21.51 2.59 0.95
C LEU A 75 21.33 1.27 0.22
N ILE A 76 21.19 0.17 0.96
CA ILE A 76 20.79 -1.13 0.42
C ILE A 76 19.27 -1.21 0.42
N ARG A 77 18.71 -1.70 -0.69
CA ARG A 77 17.30 -2.00 -0.84
C ARG A 77 17.14 -3.40 -1.39
N ILE A 78 16.25 -4.17 -0.77
CA ILE A 78 15.98 -5.56 -1.12
C ILE A 78 14.54 -5.60 -1.62
N SER A 79 14.33 -6.04 -2.86
CA SER A 79 12.98 -6.14 -3.40
C SER A 79 12.21 -7.24 -2.67
N ARG A 80 10.88 -7.12 -2.61
CA ARG A 80 10.06 -8.19 -2.01
C ARG A 80 10.24 -9.50 -2.76
N GLN A 81 10.36 -9.45 -4.08
CA GLN A 81 10.58 -10.64 -4.91
C GLN A 81 11.88 -11.36 -4.50
N ALA A 82 12.98 -10.63 -4.34
CA ALA A 82 14.25 -11.23 -3.92
C ALA A 82 14.15 -11.92 -2.54
N VAL A 83 13.34 -11.39 -1.63
CA VAL A 83 13.06 -12.03 -0.34
C VAL A 83 12.28 -13.33 -0.53
N VAL A 84 11.23 -13.30 -1.35
CA VAL A 84 10.39 -14.49 -1.62
C VAL A 84 11.21 -15.58 -2.32
N ASP A 85 12.02 -15.21 -3.30
CA ASP A 85 12.88 -16.15 -4.03
C ASP A 85 13.91 -16.79 -3.09
N TYR A 86 14.50 -16.02 -2.17
CA TYR A 86 15.42 -16.54 -1.15
C TYR A 86 14.70 -17.45 -0.15
N GLU A 87 13.51 -17.06 0.32
CA GLU A 87 12.68 -17.87 1.23
C GLU A 87 12.24 -19.20 0.58
N ALA A 88 12.03 -19.22 -0.73
CA ALA A 88 11.66 -20.42 -1.48
C ALA A 88 12.84 -21.35 -1.81
N ALA A 89 14.07 -20.83 -1.78
CA ALA A 89 15.29 -21.60 -2.06
C ALA A 89 15.95 -22.20 -0.80
N GLN A 90 15.46 -21.85 0.41
CA GLN A 90 15.82 -22.48 1.69
C GLN A 90 15.05 -23.78 1.90
#